data_AF-A0A3A8UFV0-F1
#
_entry.id   AF-A0A3A8UFV0-F1
#
_cell.length_a   1.000
_cell.length_b   1.000
_cell.length_c   1.000
_cell.angle_alpha   90.00
_cell.angle_beta   90.00
_cell.angle_gamma   90.00
#
_symmetry.space_group_name_H-M   'P 1'
#
loop_
_entity.id
_entity.type
_entity.pdbx_description
1 polymer ?
#
loop_
_entity_poly.entity_id
_entity_poly.type
_entity_poly.pdbx_seq_one_letter_code
_entity_poly.pdbx_strand_id
1 'polypeptide(L)'
;MEDSERQLRGLYDRVNISVSTLNKIIIGLCVLLIACMAFAVSNRGYQVSFDTLGGTAVESQKRMYGELLEDPGEPSREGYVFDGWYRDPGLADPWKLGEDTVTESVTLYAGWKPR
;
A
#
# COMPACT_ATOMS: atom_id res chain seq x y z
N MET A 1 -19.12 33.06 19.29
CA MET A 1 -19.00 31.70 18.71
C MET A 1 -20.31 31.24 18.08
N GLU A 2 -21.20 32.17 17.69
CA GLU A 2 -22.58 31.90 17.22
C GLU A 2 -22.77 32.30 15.75
N ASP A 3 -21.77 32.95 15.16
CA ASP A 3 -21.81 33.56 13.83
C ASP A 3 -21.37 32.59 12.73
N SER A 4 -20.52 31.61 13.07
CA SER A 4 -20.06 30.56 12.16
C SER A 4 -21.19 29.60 11.73
N GLU A 5 -22.20 29.40 12.57
CA GLU A 5 -23.36 28.55 12.23
C GLU A 5 -24.40 29.29 11.36
N ARG A 6 -24.44 30.62 11.42
CA ARG A 6 -25.35 31.44 10.60
C ARG A 6 -24.94 31.43 9.13
N GLN A 7 -23.64 31.41 8.83
CA GLN A 7 -23.14 31.35 7.46
C GLN A 7 -23.45 30.02 6.76
N LEU A 8 -23.51 28.90 7.49
CA LEU A 8 -23.86 27.60 6.91
C LEU A 8 -25.33 27.53 6.46
N ARG A 9 -26.22 28.31 7.07
CA ARG A 9 -27.66 28.31 6.72
C ARG A 9 -27.94 28.87 5.33
N GLY A 10 -27.15 29.83 4.85
CA GLY A 10 -27.42 30.54 3.57
C GLY A 10 -27.10 29.73 2.31
N LEU A 11 -26.20 28.74 2.38
CA LEU A 11 -25.82 27.95 1.20
C LEU A 11 -26.87 26.86 0.87
N TYR A 12 -27.61 26.40 1.87
CA TYR A 12 -28.66 25.38 1.75
C TYR A 12 -30.07 25.94 1.55
N ASP A 13 -30.23 27.26 1.68
CA ASP A 13 -31.53 27.93 1.64
C ASP A 13 -32.15 27.98 0.22
N ARG A 14 -31.32 27.97 -0.83
CA ARG A 14 -31.77 27.99 -2.25
C ARG A 14 -31.85 26.63 -2.92
N VAL A 15 -31.52 25.55 -2.21
CA VAL A 15 -31.46 24.20 -2.75
C VAL A 15 -32.40 23.34 -1.90
N ASN A 16 -33.52 22.87 -2.47
CA ASN A 16 -34.55 22.11 -1.76
C ASN A 16 -34.09 20.67 -1.43
N ILE A 17 -33.03 20.57 -0.63
CA ILE A 17 -32.40 19.32 -0.23
C ILE A 17 -32.44 19.27 1.30
N SER A 18 -33.08 18.22 1.83
CA SER A 18 -33.14 17.99 3.27
C SER A 18 -31.73 17.94 3.87
N VAL A 19 -31.56 18.50 5.07
CA VAL A 19 -30.30 18.45 5.85
C VAL A 19 -29.77 17.02 5.96
N SER A 20 -30.66 16.01 5.98
CA SER A 20 -30.28 14.60 5.96
C SER A 20 -29.63 14.17 4.64
N THR A 21 -30.18 14.61 3.50
CA THR A 21 -29.63 14.34 2.17
C THR A 21 -28.31 15.06 1.97
N LEU A 22 -28.21 16.28 2.46
CA LEU A 22 -26.98 17.03 2.45
C LEU A 22 -25.87 16.36 3.27
N ASN A 23 -26.17 15.94 4.51
CA ASN A 23 -25.19 15.28 5.37
C ASN A 23 -24.68 13.99 4.72
N LYS A 24 -25.55 13.25 4.02
CA LYS A 24 -25.16 12.07 3.22
C LYS A 24 -24.23 12.44 2.06
N ILE A 25 -24.45 13.56 1.39
CA ILE A 25 -23.55 14.07 0.33
C ILE A 25 -22.20 14.46 0.93
N ILE A 26 -22.19 15.17 2.06
CA ILE A 26 -20.94 15.57 2.74
C ILE A 26 -20.16 14.34 3.18
N ILE A 27 -20.80 13.36 3.82
CA ILE A 27 -20.17 12.10 4.24
C ILE A 27 -19.68 11.34 3.00
N GLY A 28 -20.48 11.24 1.94
CA GLY A 28 -20.08 10.60 0.68
C GLY A 28 -18.88 11.27 0.02
N LEU A 29 -18.83 12.61 0.00
CA LEU A 29 -17.70 13.39 -0.50
C LEU A 29 -16.47 13.25 0.39
N CYS A 30 -16.62 13.23 1.71
CA CYS A 30 -15.53 12.96 2.64
C CYS A 30 -14.97 11.55 2.43
N VAL A 31 -15.82 10.54 2.28
CA VAL A 31 -15.40 9.16 2.00
C VAL A 31 -14.72 9.07 0.63
N LEU A 32 -15.26 9.72 -0.40
CA LEU A 32 -14.65 9.80 -1.73
C LEU A 32 -13.29 10.52 -1.68
N LEU A 33 -13.17 11.62 -0.95
CA LEU A 33 -11.93 12.38 -0.78
C LEU A 33 -10.90 11.60 0.03
N ILE A 34 -11.31 10.90 1.09
CA ILE A 34 -10.45 10.01 1.87
C ILE A 34 -9.96 8.86 1.00
N ALA A 35 -10.84 8.22 0.22
CA ALA A 35 -10.47 7.16 -0.71
C ALA A 35 -9.54 7.68 -1.82
N CYS A 36 -9.80 8.87 -2.36
CA CYS A 36 -8.97 9.51 -3.38
C CYS A 36 -7.60 9.92 -2.82
N MET A 37 -7.53 10.43 -1.59
CA MET A 37 -6.26 10.69 -0.91
C MET A 37 -5.51 9.41 -0.58
N ALA A 38 -6.18 8.37 -0.08
CA ALA A 38 -5.56 7.07 0.16
C ALA A 38 -5.00 6.49 -1.15
N PHE A 39 -5.73 6.61 -2.26
CA PHE A 39 -5.27 6.19 -3.59
C PHE A 39 -4.10 7.03 -4.10
N ALA A 40 -4.16 8.36 -3.97
CA ALA A 40 -3.07 9.26 -4.37
C ALA A 40 -1.80 9.05 -3.55
N VAL A 41 -1.92 8.82 -2.24
CA VAL A 41 -0.83 8.42 -1.34
C VAL A 41 -0.27 7.05 -1.75
N SER A 42 -1.16 6.10 -2.05
CA SER A 42 -0.82 4.78 -2.56
C SER A 42 -0.17 4.78 -3.95
N ASN A 43 -0.05 5.93 -4.63
CA ASN A 43 0.65 6.04 -5.91
C ASN A 43 2.04 6.69 -5.79
N ARG A 44 2.43 7.19 -4.61
CA ARG A 44 3.78 7.69 -4.34
C ARG A 44 4.58 6.54 -3.72
N GLY A 45 5.74 6.20 -4.28
CA GLY A 45 6.59 5.11 -3.79
C GLY A 45 6.74 3.96 -4.78
N TYR A 46 7.79 3.17 -4.56
CA TYR A 46 8.20 2.05 -5.38
C TYR A 46 7.48 0.78 -4.95
N GLN A 47 7.11 -0.02 -5.94
CA GLN A 47 6.45 -1.29 -5.71
C GLN A 47 7.48 -2.39 -5.64
N VAL A 48 7.48 -3.13 -4.53
CA VAL A 48 8.30 -4.32 -4.34
C VAL A 48 7.41 -5.55 -4.40
N SER A 49 7.60 -6.33 -5.46
CA SER A 49 6.86 -7.57 -5.71
C SER A 49 7.68 -8.77 -5.26
N PHE A 50 7.02 -9.82 -4.79
CA PHE A 50 7.69 -11.04 -4.34
C PHE A 50 7.26 -12.21 -5.23
N ASP A 51 8.21 -12.76 -5.99
CA ASP A 51 8.02 -14.00 -6.74
C ASP A 51 8.61 -15.17 -5.95
N THR A 52 7.73 -16.03 -5.45
CA THR A 52 8.12 -17.12 -4.56
C THR A 52 8.57 -18.37 -5.33
N LEU A 53 8.59 -18.34 -6.66
CA LEU A 53 9.04 -19.45 -7.52
C LEU A 53 8.46 -20.82 -7.11
N GLY A 54 7.15 -20.85 -6.90
CA GLY A 54 6.38 -22.04 -6.52
C GLY A 54 6.23 -22.28 -5.02
N GLY A 55 6.62 -21.33 -4.16
CA GLY A 55 6.25 -21.30 -2.75
C GLY A 55 4.88 -20.66 -2.49
N THR A 56 4.52 -20.50 -1.22
CA THR A 56 3.34 -19.73 -0.81
C THR A 56 3.42 -18.29 -1.28
N ALA A 57 2.29 -17.70 -1.68
CA ALA A 57 2.24 -16.32 -2.13
C ALA A 57 2.59 -15.35 -1.00
N VAL A 58 3.32 -14.29 -1.35
CA VAL A 58 3.73 -13.22 -0.45
C VAL A 58 3.17 -11.91 -1.01
N GLU A 59 2.57 -11.09 -0.14
CA GLU A 59 1.96 -9.83 -0.57
C GLU A 59 3.02 -8.81 -0.99
N SER A 60 2.76 -8.11 -2.09
CA SER A 60 3.64 -7.02 -2.55
C SER A 60 3.60 -5.85 -1.58
N GLN A 61 4.75 -5.22 -1.37
CA GLN A 61 4.87 -4.05 -0.51
C GLN A 61 5.08 -2.78 -1.33
N LYS A 62 4.64 -1.65 -0.79
CA LYS A 62 4.91 -0.34 -1.36
C LYS A 62 5.74 0.46 -0.37
N ARG A 63 6.93 0.91 -0.78
CA ARG A 63 7.87 1.66 0.06
C ARG A 63 8.34 2.94 -0.62
N MET A 64 8.74 3.93 0.18
CA MET A 64 9.35 5.16 -0.34
C MET A 64 10.83 4.93 -0.66
N TYR A 65 11.40 5.88 -1.41
CA TYR A 65 12.84 5.91 -1.67
C TYR A 65 13.63 5.90 -0.35
N GLY A 66 14.58 4.98 -0.22
CA GLY A 66 15.46 4.89 0.94
C GLY A 66 14.83 4.24 2.18
N GLU A 67 13.58 3.75 2.08
CA GLU A 67 12.97 2.96 3.15
C GLU A 67 13.40 1.49 3.09
N LEU A 68 13.44 0.85 4.24
CA LEU A 68 13.62 -0.60 4.35
C LEU A 68 12.32 -1.33 4.01
N LEU A 69 12.44 -2.56 3.54
CA LEU A 69 11.29 -3.47 3.48
C LEU A 69 10.88 -3.87 4.90
N GLU A 70 9.56 -3.96 5.13
CA GLU A 70 9.09 -4.72 6.28
C GLU A 70 9.29 -6.19 5.96
N ASP A 71 9.49 -7.01 7.00
CA ASP A 71 9.63 -8.44 6.84
C ASP A 71 8.40 -9.00 6.10
N PRO A 72 8.56 -9.50 4.86
CA PRO A 72 7.45 -10.03 4.08
C PRO A 72 6.93 -11.37 4.63
N GLY A 73 7.60 -11.96 5.63
CA GLY A 73 7.41 -13.32 6.06
C GLY A 73 8.14 -14.30 5.15
N GLU A 74 8.45 -15.47 5.70
CA GLU A 74 9.14 -16.53 4.97
C GLU A 74 8.12 -17.36 4.18
N PRO A 75 8.27 -17.46 2.85
CA PRO A 75 7.43 -18.35 2.07
C PRO A 75 7.78 -19.81 2.39
N SER A 76 6.81 -20.71 2.22
CA SER A 76 7.01 -22.16 2.36
C SER A 76 6.88 -22.86 1.02
N ARG A 77 7.77 -23.84 0.77
CA ARG A 77 7.73 -24.71 -0.42
C ARG A 77 8.06 -26.14 -0.02
N GLU A 78 7.19 -27.07 -0.37
CA GLU A 78 7.32 -28.48 0.03
C GLU A 78 8.65 -29.08 -0.46
N GLY A 79 9.41 -29.70 0.44
CA GLY A 79 10.73 -30.31 0.14
C GLY A 79 11.89 -29.33 0.05
N TYR A 80 11.67 -28.04 0.31
CA TYR A 80 12.70 -27.00 0.27
C TYR A 80 12.71 -26.16 1.55
N VAL A 81 13.84 -25.51 1.80
CA VAL A 81 14.05 -24.51 2.84
C VAL A 81 14.28 -23.17 2.14
N PHE A 82 13.59 -22.13 2.61
CA PHE A 82 13.78 -20.77 2.12
C PHE A 82 15.20 -20.30 2.44
N ASP A 83 15.94 -19.84 1.43
CA ASP A 83 17.33 -19.40 1.57
C ASP A 83 17.46 -17.88 1.67
N GLY A 84 16.51 -17.14 1.10
CA GLY A 84 16.51 -15.68 1.09
C GLY A 84 15.83 -15.09 -0.13
N TRP A 85 15.78 -13.76 -0.18
CA TRP A 85 15.27 -12.99 -1.31
C TRP A 85 16.43 -12.51 -2.19
N TYR A 86 16.20 -12.44 -3.50
CA TYR A 86 17.20 -12.04 -4.49
C TYR A 86 16.62 -11.03 -5.47
N ARG A 87 17.43 -10.08 -5.97
CA ARG A 87 16.99 -9.07 -6.96
C ARG A 87 16.84 -9.65 -8.36
N ASP A 88 17.42 -10.82 -8.61
CA ASP A 88 17.44 -11.47 -9.90
C ASP A 88 16.94 -12.92 -9.82
N PRO A 89 16.34 -13.45 -10.90
CA PRO A 89 15.86 -14.83 -10.95
C PRO A 89 17.01 -15.86 -10.97
N GLY A 90 18.25 -15.45 -11.23
CA GLY A 90 19.45 -16.28 -11.18
C GLY A 90 20.04 -16.45 -9.77
N LEU A 91 19.45 -15.79 -8.76
CA LEU A 91 19.88 -15.82 -7.37
C LEU A 91 21.34 -15.35 -7.16
N ALA A 92 21.81 -14.42 -7.99
CA ALA A 92 23.17 -13.91 -7.95
C ALA A 92 23.34 -12.71 -7.01
N ASP A 93 22.30 -11.89 -6.85
CA ASP A 93 22.27 -10.67 -6.05
C ASP A 93 21.29 -10.82 -4.87
N PRO A 94 21.77 -11.23 -3.69
CA PRO A 94 20.93 -11.40 -2.51
C PRO A 94 20.46 -10.04 -1.98
N TRP A 95 19.17 -9.97 -1.63
CA TRP A 95 18.57 -8.87 -0.91
C TRP A 95 18.67 -9.10 0.60
N LYS A 96 19.33 -8.19 1.30
CA LYS A 96 19.48 -8.23 2.76
C LYS A 96 18.36 -7.45 3.43
N LEU A 97 17.37 -8.17 3.96
CA LEU A 97 16.31 -7.58 4.78
C LEU A 97 16.93 -6.82 5.97
N GLY A 98 16.56 -5.55 6.13
CA GLY A 98 17.06 -4.68 7.20
C GLY A 98 18.33 -3.89 6.89
N GLU A 99 19.04 -4.22 5.81
CA GLU A 99 20.20 -3.43 5.33
C GLU A 99 19.87 -2.72 4.00
N ASP A 100 19.29 -3.45 3.05
CA ASP A 100 18.97 -2.91 1.73
C ASP A 100 17.71 -2.05 1.76
N THR A 101 17.81 -0.87 1.12
CA THR A 101 16.71 0.08 0.99
C THR A 101 16.11 0.05 -0.41
N VAL A 102 14.81 0.33 -0.49
CA VAL A 102 14.09 0.42 -1.76
C VAL A 102 14.45 1.72 -2.47
N THR A 103 15.14 1.61 -3.60
CA THR A 103 15.51 2.75 -4.44
C THR A 103 14.69 2.83 -5.72
N GLU A 104 14.11 1.70 -6.15
CA GLU A 104 13.27 1.57 -7.33
C GLU A 104 12.25 0.44 -7.16
N SER A 105 11.30 0.35 -8.10
CA SER A 105 10.34 -0.76 -8.12
C SER A 105 11.09 -2.02 -8.57
N VAL A 106 11.08 -3.05 -7.73
CA VAL A 106 11.86 -4.27 -7.94
C VAL A 106 11.01 -5.51 -7.65
N THR A 107 11.27 -6.60 -8.37
CA THR A 107 10.72 -7.91 -8.04
C THR A 107 11.80 -8.71 -7.35
N LEU A 108 11.53 -9.18 -6.14
CA LEU A 108 12.40 -10.06 -5.38
C LEU A 108 11.99 -11.52 -5.60
N TYR A 109 12.98 -12.37 -5.84
CA TYR A 109 12.82 -13.78 -6.13
C TYR A 109 13.23 -14.62 -4.93
N ALA A 110 12.41 -15.60 -4.55
CA ALA A 110 12.73 -16.50 -3.45
C ALA A 110 13.78 -17.53 -3.88
N GLY A 111 14.91 -17.55 -3.17
CA GLY A 111 15.90 -18.62 -3.24
C GLY A 111 15.51 -19.79 -2.37
N TRP A 112 15.81 -21.00 -2.83
CA TRP A 112 15.40 -22.24 -2.18
C TRP A 112 16.53 -23.26 -2.15
N LYS A 113 16.74 -23.91 -1.01
CA LYS A 113 17.65 -25.05 -0.86
C LYS A 113 16.86 -26.34 -0.65
N PRO A 114 17.20 -27.45 -1.34
CA PRO A 114 16.57 -28.73 -1.08
C PRO A 114 16.89 -29.18 0.35
N ARG A 115 15.91 -29.82 1.00
CA ARG A 115 16.06 -30.33 2.36
C ARG A 115 16.82 -31.66 2.41
#